data_AF-A0A0F9IR24-F1
#
_entry.id   AF-A0A0F9IR24-F1
#
_cell.length_a   1.000
_cell.length_b   1.000
_cell.length_c   1.000
_cell.angle_alpha   90.00
_cell.angle_beta   90.00
_cell.angle_gamma   90.00
#
_symmetry.space_group_name_H-M   'P 1'
#
loop_
_entity.id
_entity.type
_entity.pdbx_description
1 polymer ?
#
loop_
_entity_poly.entity_id
_entity_poly.type
_entity_poly.pdbx_seq_one_letter_code
_entity_poly.pdbx_strand_id
1 'polypeptide(L)'
;MTVGTRKVYLAGGLLVVLSWAAQGAEITGYEPLSDWADLPRAKTDVRAGMASSYDPLGGNLDFNYYQWPEGHRTDDTPTIVTEIQGPGVITRFWMPHAAANAGFPVKISIDGVLLIDTNSDSLLGGSYGYMNGPLVQTLIGGQVSYEPIPFASTLKIESYNYAAGGWAKTHHYYQYGYRLLGPGQTVASYTGTLSPAQQADRATAVSIINNAGSNPAAADPSAIVLSQPAQSIPPGGTLALADLTGNGRIRRLNLKMAGATDAQLDGLTLRVRYDGQGSSAIDVPVAHFFGAGHERTAYKSVPLGTDGPDGFYSYWPMPFRGGVTVELVNQTASAIGIDSAAVEYVRGGVSNGDGYLHAAFNEGTLAGSGESGRYHQLLAASGAGHYVGNLLYLQRAGTNRNILEGDDVIIVDGREDRTLYGTGAEDAYNGGYYYDHVLVQSEDPPESGIGPFHGLLHMDDADFGDDFVRTDQYRWLIADAVGFTEGIQVRMEHYRNGTDALFGSTAFYYLIPDAAVAGDANFDGVVNITDLGIVASNWQAIGTYWTDGDFSENGVVNITDLGALASNWQHGVGGSIQTVPEPAVTWLVVFGVGMLAGIRRGRWTRRGG
;
A
#
# COMPACT_ATOMS: atom_id res chain seq x y z
N MET A 1 -52.78 32.66 0.87
CA MET A 1 -53.98 32.17 0.16
C MET A 1 -53.53 31.88 -1.25
N THR A 2 -53.41 30.64 -1.70
CA THR A 2 -54.54 29.72 -1.95
C THR A 2 -54.06 28.28 -1.80
N VAL A 3 -54.74 27.51 -0.95
CA VAL A 3 -54.52 26.08 -0.75
C VAL A 3 -55.27 25.33 -1.85
N GLY A 4 -54.55 24.57 -2.67
CA GLY A 4 -55.12 23.71 -3.70
C GLY A 4 -55.04 22.24 -3.27
N THR A 5 -56.12 21.73 -2.70
CA THR A 5 -56.32 20.31 -2.38
C THR A 5 -56.33 19.50 -3.68
N ARG A 6 -55.50 18.45 -3.81
CA ARG A 6 -55.71 17.40 -4.81
C ARG A 6 -55.92 16.05 -4.13
N LYS A 7 -57.11 15.51 -4.39
CA LYS A 7 -57.55 14.15 -4.10
C LYS A 7 -56.64 13.15 -4.83
N VAL A 8 -56.14 12.16 -4.11
CA VAL A 8 -55.46 11.00 -4.67
C VAL A 8 -56.52 10.00 -5.13
N TYR A 9 -56.52 9.66 -6.41
CA TYR A 9 -57.19 8.47 -6.93
C TYR A 9 -56.14 7.35 -6.96
N LEU A 10 -56.37 6.27 -6.21
CA LEU A 10 -55.59 5.04 -6.37
C LEU A 10 -56.00 4.37 -7.68
N ALA A 11 -55.08 4.33 -8.64
CA ALA A 11 -55.08 3.35 -9.72
C ALA A 11 -53.75 2.59 -9.64
N GLY A 12 -53.84 1.27 -9.51
CA GLY A 12 -52.70 0.38 -9.34
C GLY A 12 -51.70 0.52 -10.48
N GLY A 13 -50.52 1.02 -10.15
CA GLY A 13 -49.34 1.01 -11.00
C GLY A 13 -48.14 0.71 -10.12
N LEU A 14 -47.40 -0.33 -10.47
CA LEU A 14 -46.14 -0.72 -9.84
C LEU A 14 -45.23 0.51 -9.77
N LEU A 15 -45.01 1.06 -8.57
CA LEU A 15 -43.99 2.09 -8.38
C LEU A 15 -42.63 1.37 -8.42
N VAL A 16 -42.01 1.34 -9.60
CA VAL A 16 -40.58 1.09 -9.70
C VAL A 16 -39.91 2.33 -9.13
N VAL A 17 -39.53 2.26 -7.86
CA VAL A 17 -38.60 3.22 -7.26
C VAL A 17 -37.26 2.93 -7.93
N LEU A 18 -36.98 3.64 -9.02
CA LEU A 18 -35.61 3.79 -9.52
C LEU A 18 -34.87 4.55 -8.41
N SER A 19 -34.19 3.80 -7.55
CA SER A 19 -33.16 4.36 -6.69
C SER A 19 -32.12 4.97 -7.61
N TRP A 20 -32.03 6.29 -7.64
CA TRP A 20 -30.85 6.96 -8.16
C TRP A 20 -29.72 6.54 -7.23
N ALA A 21 -28.88 5.61 -7.69
CA ALA A 21 -27.59 5.41 -7.07
C ALA A 21 -26.93 6.79 -7.03
N ALA A 22 -26.51 7.22 -5.84
CA ALA A 22 -25.68 8.41 -5.73
C ALA A 22 -24.53 8.23 -6.72
N GLN A 23 -24.44 9.13 -7.70
CA GLN A 23 -23.37 9.10 -8.67
C GLN A 23 -22.08 9.28 -7.86
N GLY A 24 -21.26 8.24 -7.76
CA GLY A 24 -19.98 8.31 -7.06
C GLY A 24 -19.18 9.51 -7.57
N ALA A 25 -18.31 10.07 -6.72
CA ALA A 25 -17.40 11.11 -7.14
C ALA A 25 -16.64 10.67 -8.41
N GLU A 26 -16.47 11.59 -9.36
CA GLU A 26 -15.69 11.36 -10.58
C GLU A 26 -14.29 10.88 -10.18
N ILE A 27 -13.84 9.74 -10.71
CA ILE A 27 -12.45 9.30 -10.55
C ILE A 27 -11.59 10.23 -11.42
N THR A 28 -10.83 11.12 -10.78
CA THR A 28 -9.89 12.05 -11.39
C THR A 28 -8.53 11.41 -11.65
N GLY A 29 -8.19 10.38 -10.87
CA GLY A 29 -6.87 9.72 -10.88
C GLY A 29 -5.88 10.34 -9.88
N TYR A 30 -6.18 11.52 -9.36
CA TYR A 30 -5.31 12.23 -8.41
C TYR A 30 -5.62 11.90 -6.95
N GLU A 31 -6.68 11.14 -6.66
CA GLU A 31 -7.17 10.89 -5.30
C GLU A 31 -6.07 10.38 -4.34
N PRO A 32 -5.18 9.44 -4.75
CA PRO A 32 -4.11 8.99 -3.85
C PRO A 32 -3.13 10.10 -3.46
N LEU A 33 -2.99 11.14 -4.29
CA LEU A 33 -2.08 12.25 -4.10
C LEU A 33 -2.75 13.47 -3.47
N SER A 34 -4.08 13.61 -3.59
CA SER A 34 -4.84 14.76 -3.11
C SER A 34 -5.63 14.50 -1.82
N ASP A 35 -6.01 13.25 -1.53
CA ASP A 35 -6.77 12.88 -0.34
C ASP A 35 -5.91 12.05 0.63
N TRP A 36 -5.13 12.76 1.45
CA TRP A 36 -4.29 12.12 2.47
C TRP A 36 -5.10 11.36 3.52
N ALA A 37 -6.36 11.76 3.76
CA ALA A 37 -7.21 11.12 4.74
C ALA A 37 -7.76 9.78 4.24
N ASP A 38 -7.90 9.57 2.93
CA ASP A 38 -8.29 8.28 2.34
C ASP A 38 -7.11 7.29 2.17
N LEU A 39 -5.88 7.71 2.46
CA LEU A 39 -4.70 6.85 2.31
C LEU A 39 -4.88 5.48 2.99
N PRO A 40 -5.42 5.36 4.22
CA PRO A 40 -5.62 4.06 4.87
C PRO A 40 -6.70 3.18 4.24
N ARG A 41 -7.61 3.72 3.42
CA ARG A 41 -8.65 2.92 2.76
C ARG A 41 -7.98 1.83 1.93
N ALA A 42 -8.29 0.58 2.21
CA ALA A 42 -7.68 -0.54 1.52
C ALA A 42 -7.96 -0.51 0.01
N LYS A 43 -6.93 -0.77 -0.78
CA LYS A 43 -6.99 -0.75 -2.25
C LYS A 43 -7.34 -2.14 -2.80
N THR A 44 -8.27 -2.84 -2.16
CA THR A 44 -8.73 -4.20 -2.52
C THR A 44 -9.72 -4.21 -3.69
N ASP A 45 -10.26 -3.03 -4.01
CA ASP A 45 -11.18 -2.79 -5.11
C ASP A 45 -10.49 -2.41 -6.43
N VAL A 46 -9.17 -2.35 -6.44
CA VAL A 46 -8.34 -2.07 -7.63
C VAL A 46 -7.22 -3.09 -7.76
N ARG A 47 -6.67 -3.23 -8.96
CA ARG A 47 -5.51 -4.10 -9.23
C ARG A 47 -4.34 -3.28 -9.76
N ALA A 48 -3.24 -3.26 -9.04
CA ALA A 48 -1.99 -2.69 -9.52
C ALA A 48 -1.37 -3.57 -10.63
N GLY A 49 -0.64 -2.96 -11.54
CA GLY A 49 0.15 -3.63 -12.55
C GLY A 49 1.31 -2.76 -13.02
N MET A 50 2.28 -3.38 -13.66
CA MET A 50 3.46 -2.72 -14.21
C MET A 50 3.79 -3.31 -15.58
N ALA A 51 4.02 -2.45 -16.56
CA ALA A 51 4.69 -2.81 -17.80
C ALA A 51 6.11 -2.22 -17.75
N SER A 52 7.12 -3.08 -17.72
CA SER A 52 8.53 -2.70 -17.66
C SER A 52 9.34 -3.37 -18.76
N SER A 53 10.58 -2.93 -18.93
CA SER A 53 11.55 -3.52 -19.84
C SER A 53 12.37 -4.66 -19.22
N TYR A 54 11.92 -5.20 -18.07
CA TYR A 54 12.61 -6.25 -17.30
C TYR A 54 13.05 -7.44 -18.14
N ASP A 55 14.12 -8.10 -17.73
CA ASP A 55 14.61 -9.34 -18.33
C ASP A 55 13.81 -10.54 -17.79
N PRO A 56 12.90 -11.15 -18.58
CA PRO A 56 12.11 -12.29 -18.14
C PRO A 56 12.94 -13.56 -17.91
N LEU A 57 14.22 -13.56 -18.27
CA LEU A 57 15.16 -14.65 -17.97
C LEU A 57 15.81 -14.50 -16.59
N GLY A 58 15.56 -13.39 -15.87
CA GLY A 58 16.15 -13.07 -14.58
C GLY A 58 17.64 -12.74 -14.66
N GLY A 59 18.07 -12.19 -15.80
CA GLY A 59 19.41 -11.67 -16.05
C GLY A 59 19.52 -10.20 -15.66
N ASN A 60 20.22 -9.42 -16.49
CA ASN A 60 20.45 -7.98 -16.29
C ASN A 60 20.25 -7.17 -17.57
N LEU A 61 19.48 -7.73 -18.51
CA LEU A 61 19.21 -7.11 -19.81
C LEU A 61 17.89 -6.33 -19.76
N ASP A 62 17.70 -5.49 -18.75
CA ASP A 62 16.41 -4.88 -18.38
C ASP A 62 15.98 -3.70 -19.28
N PHE A 63 16.32 -3.77 -20.57
CA PHE A 63 16.01 -2.81 -21.61
C PHE A 63 15.54 -3.51 -22.89
N ASN A 64 14.84 -2.79 -23.77
CA ASN A 64 14.42 -3.26 -25.10
C ASN A 64 13.59 -4.56 -25.13
N TYR A 65 13.00 -4.98 -24.02
CA TYR A 65 11.93 -5.98 -24.01
C TYR A 65 10.60 -5.30 -24.33
N TYR A 66 9.76 -5.93 -25.15
CA TYR A 66 8.47 -5.39 -25.56
C TYR A 66 7.43 -6.50 -25.67
N GLN A 67 6.14 -6.13 -25.56
CA GLN A 67 5.04 -7.05 -25.88
C GLN A 67 5.01 -7.38 -27.38
N TRP A 68 5.33 -6.43 -28.26
CA TRP A 68 5.45 -6.70 -29.70
C TRP A 68 6.54 -5.86 -30.39
N PRO A 69 7.36 -6.46 -31.28
CA PRO A 69 7.58 -7.91 -31.38
C PRO A 69 8.05 -8.47 -30.04
N GLU A 70 7.50 -9.60 -29.64
CA GLU A 70 7.68 -10.15 -28.29
C GLU A 70 9.17 -10.39 -27.97
N GLY A 71 9.61 -9.89 -26.82
CA GLY A 71 10.96 -10.12 -26.30
C GLY A 71 12.00 -9.07 -26.70
N HIS A 72 13.27 -9.31 -26.32
CA HIS A 72 14.38 -8.38 -26.50
C HIS A 72 14.65 -8.02 -27.97
N ARG A 73 14.79 -6.71 -28.27
CA ARG A 73 15.06 -6.19 -29.61
C ARG A 73 16.45 -5.57 -29.72
N THR A 74 17.09 -5.78 -30.86
CA THR A 74 18.41 -5.20 -31.20
C THR A 74 18.40 -4.53 -32.57
N ASP A 75 17.26 -4.51 -33.25
CA ASP A 75 17.03 -3.98 -34.59
C ASP A 75 16.13 -2.72 -34.57
N ASP A 76 16.16 -1.96 -35.66
CA ASP A 76 15.32 -0.77 -35.84
C ASP A 76 13.87 -1.20 -36.09
N THR A 77 13.02 -1.10 -35.08
CA THR A 77 11.70 -1.75 -35.11
C THR A 77 10.64 -0.93 -34.36
N PRO A 78 9.46 -0.67 -34.94
CA PRO A 78 8.31 -0.16 -34.20
C PRO A 78 7.87 -1.15 -33.14
N THR A 79 7.53 -0.67 -31.94
CA THR A 79 7.20 -1.55 -30.81
C THR A 79 5.88 -1.21 -30.17
N ILE A 80 5.22 -2.24 -29.63
CA ILE A 80 4.15 -2.12 -28.66
C ILE A 80 4.77 -2.49 -27.31
N VAL A 81 4.85 -1.49 -26.43
CA VAL A 81 5.31 -1.67 -25.05
C VAL A 81 4.29 -2.53 -24.29
N THR A 82 3.02 -2.12 -24.32
CA THR A 82 1.95 -2.89 -23.69
C THR A 82 0.57 -2.53 -24.26
N GLU A 83 -0.36 -3.49 -24.19
CA GLU A 83 -1.80 -3.31 -24.38
C GLU A 83 -2.56 -3.77 -23.15
N ILE A 84 -3.43 -2.89 -22.62
CA ILE A 84 -4.19 -3.11 -21.40
C ILE A 84 -5.68 -2.98 -21.69
N GLN A 85 -6.48 -3.85 -21.09
CA GLN A 85 -7.93 -3.90 -21.21
C GLN A 85 -8.60 -3.58 -19.86
N GLY A 86 -9.76 -2.96 -19.93
CA GLY A 86 -10.57 -2.56 -18.78
C GLY A 86 -10.36 -1.09 -18.39
N PRO A 87 -11.22 -0.56 -17.51
CA PRO A 87 -11.06 0.79 -16.98
C PRO A 87 -9.85 0.86 -16.04
N GLY A 88 -9.05 1.92 -16.16
CA GLY A 88 -7.84 2.07 -15.36
C GLY A 88 -7.20 3.45 -15.47
N VAL A 89 -6.06 3.59 -14.79
CA VAL A 89 -5.27 4.82 -14.74
C VAL A 89 -3.79 4.45 -14.76
N ILE A 90 -2.99 5.00 -15.69
CA ILE A 90 -1.52 5.02 -15.54
C ILE A 90 -1.22 5.95 -14.37
N THR A 91 -0.53 5.46 -13.35
CA THR A 91 -0.24 6.19 -12.10
C THR A 91 1.22 6.65 -12.01
N ARG A 92 2.11 6.01 -12.76
CA ARG A 92 3.55 6.34 -12.80
C ARG A 92 4.13 5.99 -14.17
N PHE A 93 4.92 6.90 -14.73
CA PHE A 93 5.82 6.60 -15.84
C PHE A 93 7.23 7.02 -15.45
N TRP A 94 8.19 6.09 -15.50
CA TRP A 94 9.58 6.33 -15.16
C TRP A 94 10.53 5.83 -16.25
N MET A 95 11.66 6.53 -16.40
CA MET A 95 12.82 6.15 -17.18
C MET A 95 14.10 6.73 -16.54
N PRO A 96 15.27 6.10 -16.72
CA PRO A 96 16.56 6.73 -16.40
C PRO A 96 16.71 8.03 -17.20
N HIS A 97 17.27 9.08 -16.59
CA HIS A 97 17.29 10.42 -17.17
C HIS A 97 17.96 10.50 -18.54
N ALA A 98 19.10 9.81 -18.75
CA ALA A 98 19.77 9.84 -20.05
C ALA A 98 18.94 9.12 -21.14
N ALA A 99 18.27 8.01 -20.82
CA ALA A 99 17.38 7.30 -21.74
C ALA A 99 16.14 8.14 -22.07
N ALA A 100 15.56 8.79 -21.06
CA ALA A 100 14.44 9.70 -21.24
C ALA A 100 14.82 10.88 -22.17
N ASN A 101 15.98 11.51 -21.96
CA ASN A 101 16.51 12.57 -22.82
C ASN A 101 16.91 12.11 -24.22
N ALA A 102 17.12 10.80 -24.44
CA ALA A 102 17.34 10.24 -25.77
C ALA A 102 16.08 10.30 -26.65
N GLY A 103 14.92 10.67 -26.08
CA GLY A 103 13.70 10.99 -26.83
C GLY A 103 13.13 9.77 -27.55
N PHE A 104 12.78 8.72 -26.80
CA PHE A 104 12.02 7.60 -27.33
C PHE A 104 10.58 8.05 -27.64
N PRO A 105 9.98 7.63 -28.77
CA PRO A 105 8.57 7.93 -29.03
C PRO A 105 7.68 7.39 -27.92
N VAL A 106 6.75 8.21 -27.45
CA VAL A 106 5.72 7.85 -26.48
C VAL A 106 4.38 8.09 -27.15
N LYS A 107 3.80 7.01 -27.69
CA LYS A 107 2.50 7.01 -28.34
C LYS A 107 1.50 6.26 -27.49
N ILE A 108 0.51 6.96 -26.96
CA ILE A 108 -0.52 6.37 -26.09
C ILE A 108 -1.88 6.52 -26.76
N SER A 109 -2.43 5.38 -27.20
CA SER A 109 -3.81 5.29 -27.66
C SER A 109 -4.71 4.91 -26.49
N ILE A 110 -5.73 5.73 -26.25
CA ILE A 110 -6.69 5.61 -25.15
C ILE A 110 -8.06 5.40 -25.78
N ASP A 111 -8.71 4.29 -25.43
CA ASP A 111 -10.02 3.90 -25.95
C ASP A 111 -10.11 3.93 -27.48
N GLY A 112 -9.03 3.48 -28.14
CA GLY A 112 -8.91 3.40 -29.59
C GLY A 112 -8.49 4.71 -30.29
N VAL A 113 -8.21 5.78 -29.54
CA VAL A 113 -7.80 7.09 -30.08
C VAL A 113 -6.39 7.43 -29.63
N LEU A 114 -5.49 7.75 -30.56
CA LEU A 114 -4.17 8.28 -30.24
C LEU A 114 -4.29 9.68 -29.64
N LEU A 115 -4.03 9.82 -28.34
CA LEU A 115 -4.18 11.07 -27.59
C LEU A 115 -2.86 11.66 -27.09
N ILE A 116 -1.82 10.84 -26.98
CA ILE A 116 -0.46 11.28 -26.70
C ILE A 116 0.41 10.78 -27.83
N ASP A 117 1.07 11.71 -28.53
CA ASP A 117 2.05 11.44 -29.58
C ASP A 117 3.18 12.45 -29.40
N THR A 118 4.18 12.04 -28.61
CA THR A 118 5.32 12.88 -28.23
C THR A 118 6.57 12.00 -28.05
N ASN A 119 7.62 12.55 -27.47
CA ASN A 119 8.81 11.82 -27.06
C ASN A 119 8.99 11.89 -25.54
N SER A 120 9.75 10.93 -25.00
CA SER A 120 10.05 10.81 -23.57
C SER A 120 10.67 12.07 -22.98
N ASP A 121 11.57 12.74 -23.69
CA ASP A 121 12.23 13.98 -23.26
C ASP A 121 11.24 15.15 -23.11
N SER A 122 10.18 15.19 -23.91
CA SER A 122 9.14 16.20 -23.77
C SER A 122 8.19 15.91 -22.60
N LEU A 123 7.74 14.67 -22.47
CA LEU A 123 6.77 14.27 -21.43
C LEU A 123 7.43 14.23 -20.05
N LEU A 124 8.53 13.48 -19.91
CA LEU A 124 9.28 13.35 -18.66
C LEU A 124 10.18 14.56 -18.36
N GLY A 125 10.46 15.40 -19.36
CA GLY A 125 11.04 16.74 -19.16
C GLY A 125 10.03 17.82 -18.74
N GLY A 126 8.74 17.49 -18.63
CA GLY A 126 7.72 18.40 -18.09
C GLY A 126 7.27 19.51 -19.05
N SER A 127 7.43 19.31 -20.36
CA SER A 127 7.05 20.28 -21.41
C SER A 127 5.78 19.88 -22.20
N TYR A 128 5.21 18.71 -21.93
CA TYR A 128 4.03 18.20 -22.62
C TYR A 128 2.73 18.67 -21.96
N GLY A 129 2.06 19.65 -22.58
CA GLY A 129 0.75 20.12 -22.14
C GLY A 129 0.79 20.70 -20.71
N TYR A 130 -0.04 20.17 -19.82
CA TYR A 130 -0.05 20.55 -18.40
C TYR A 130 0.89 19.71 -17.52
N MET A 131 1.46 18.62 -18.07
CA MET A 131 2.28 17.68 -17.32
C MET A 131 3.63 18.33 -17.02
N ASN A 132 3.81 18.78 -15.78
CA ASN A 132 4.98 19.51 -15.35
C ASN A 132 5.26 19.31 -13.86
N GLY A 133 6.37 19.87 -13.38
CA GLY A 133 6.74 19.82 -11.98
C GLY A 133 5.68 20.45 -11.06
N PRO A 134 5.52 19.93 -9.83
CA PRO A 134 6.36 18.89 -9.22
C PRO A 134 5.90 17.44 -9.48
N LEU A 135 4.85 17.21 -10.26
CA LEU A 135 4.38 15.84 -10.57
C LEU A 135 5.22 15.15 -11.65
N VAL A 136 5.86 15.94 -12.51
CA VAL A 136 6.95 15.49 -13.39
C VAL A 136 8.26 16.01 -12.83
N GLN A 137 9.18 15.12 -12.46
CA GLN A 137 10.43 15.49 -11.82
C GLN A 137 11.59 14.67 -12.32
N THR A 138 12.78 15.26 -12.21
CA THR A 138 14.04 14.56 -12.38
C THR A 138 14.79 14.60 -11.06
N LEU A 139 15.19 13.44 -10.54
CA LEU A 139 15.87 13.30 -9.25
C LEU A 139 16.73 12.04 -9.26
N ILE A 140 17.91 12.09 -8.63
CA ILE A 140 18.81 10.94 -8.40
C ILE A 140 19.01 10.01 -9.61
N GLY A 141 19.20 10.56 -10.81
CA GLY A 141 19.46 9.79 -12.02
C GLY A 141 18.23 9.39 -12.84
N GLY A 142 17.01 9.56 -12.32
CA GLY A 142 15.78 9.18 -12.99
C GLY A 142 14.83 10.33 -13.30
N GLN A 143 13.95 10.10 -14.26
CA GLN A 143 12.80 10.93 -14.54
C GLN A 143 11.51 10.17 -14.28
N VAL A 144 10.57 10.82 -13.59
CA VAL A 144 9.27 10.23 -13.26
C VAL A 144 8.15 11.24 -13.48
N SER A 145 7.04 10.76 -14.03
CA SER A 145 5.75 11.44 -14.05
C SER A 145 4.75 10.68 -13.18
N TYR A 146 4.14 11.40 -12.24
CA TYR A 146 2.97 10.97 -11.46
C TYR A 146 1.67 11.57 -11.99
N GLU A 147 1.68 12.16 -13.19
CA GLU A 147 0.46 12.68 -13.82
C GLU A 147 -0.44 11.51 -14.26
N PRO A 148 -1.66 11.37 -13.71
CA PRO A 148 -2.54 10.27 -14.02
C PRO A 148 -3.06 10.36 -15.45
N ILE A 149 -3.07 9.21 -16.15
CA ILE A 149 -3.64 9.08 -17.51
C ILE A 149 -4.74 8.02 -17.45
N PRO A 150 -6.02 8.43 -17.26
CA PRO A 150 -7.14 7.51 -17.20
C PRO A 150 -7.57 6.98 -18.57
N PHE A 151 -8.07 5.75 -18.59
CA PHE A 151 -8.64 5.08 -19.77
C PHE A 151 -9.88 4.28 -19.36
N ALA A 152 -10.97 4.37 -20.14
CA ALA A 152 -12.26 3.78 -19.74
C ALA A 152 -12.40 2.31 -20.18
N SER A 153 -11.64 1.87 -21.17
CA SER A 153 -11.79 0.55 -21.79
C SER A 153 -10.49 -0.06 -22.29
N THR A 154 -9.62 0.69 -22.96
CA THR A 154 -8.38 0.17 -23.52
C THR A 154 -7.25 1.18 -23.47
N LEU A 155 -6.03 0.71 -23.24
CA LEU A 155 -4.81 1.48 -23.35
C LEU A 155 -3.82 0.72 -24.25
N LYS A 156 -3.15 1.42 -25.14
CA LYS A 156 -2.03 0.89 -25.93
C LYS A 156 -0.88 1.88 -25.89
N ILE A 157 0.31 1.40 -25.49
CA ILE A 157 1.55 2.18 -25.47
C ILE A 157 2.48 1.65 -26.56
N GLU A 158 2.89 2.54 -27.45
CA GLU A 158 3.78 2.25 -28.58
C GLU A 158 5.04 3.11 -28.53
N SER A 159 6.13 2.55 -29.02
CA SER A 159 7.43 3.23 -29.12
C SER A 159 8.21 2.73 -30.35
N TYR A 160 9.53 2.92 -30.33
CA TYR A 160 10.44 2.48 -31.38
C TYR A 160 11.78 2.05 -30.77
N ASN A 161 12.25 0.86 -31.15
CA ASN A 161 13.58 0.38 -30.80
C ASN A 161 14.61 0.87 -31.82
N TYR A 162 15.78 1.34 -31.35
CA TYR A 162 16.85 1.82 -32.23
C TYR A 162 18.07 0.89 -32.16
N ALA A 163 18.55 0.43 -33.31
CA ALA A 163 19.72 -0.45 -33.43
C ALA A 163 21.06 0.31 -33.33
N ALA A 164 21.04 1.62 -33.55
CA ALA A 164 22.24 2.46 -33.57
C ALA A 164 21.99 3.82 -32.90
N GLY A 165 23.05 4.37 -32.30
CA GLY A 165 23.01 5.62 -31.55
C GLY A 165 24.01 5.62 -30.42
N GLY A 166 23.95 6.65 -29.56
CA GLY A 166 24.62 6.60 -28.26
C GLY A 166 23.97 5.57 -27.34
N TRP A 167 24.67 5.15 -26.28
CA TRP A 167 24.22 4.12 -25.35
C TRP A 167 22.76 4.31 -24.90
N ALA A 168 22.43 5.48 -24.36
CA ALA A 168 21.07 5.79 -23.91
C ALA A 168 19.99 5.73 -25.01
N LYS A 169 20.36 5.89 -26.29
CA LYS A 169 19.40 5.82 -27.41
C LYS A 169 19.12 4.39 -27.86
N THR A 170 20.03 3.45 -27.60
CA THR A 170 19.87 2.03 -27.96
C THR A 170 19.43 1.15 -26.79
N HIS A 171 19.23 1.73 -25.60
CA HIS A 171 18.79 1.03 -24.40
C HIS A 171 17.51 1.69 -23.87
N HIS A 172 16.37 1.20 -24.36
CA HIS A 172 15.06 1.67 -23.96
C HIS A 172 14.65 1.00 -22.64
N TYR A 173 14.93 1.70 -21.55
CA TYR A 173 14.41 1.38 -20.22
C TYR A 173 13.07 2.08 -20.01
N TYR A 174 12.09 1.39 -19.44
CA TYR A 174 10.83 2.00 -19.04
C TYR A 174 10.15 1.24 -17.91
N GLN A 175 9.38 1.97 -17.10
CA GLN A 175 8.39 1.39 -16.19
C GLN A 175 7.10 2.22 -16.25
N TYR A 176 6.00 1.59 -16.66
CA TYR A 176 4.64 2.14 -16.61
C TYR A 176 3.85 1.42 -15.52
N GLY A 177 3.68 2.09 -14.38
CA GLY A 177 2.79 1.65 -13.31
C GLY A 177 1.35 2.07 -13.59
N TYR A 178 0.40 1.18 -13.35
CA TYR A 178 -1.02 1.44 -13.54
C TYR A 178 -1.88 0.74 -12.50
N ARG A 179 -3.12 1.21 -12.35
CA ARG A 179 -4.18 0.52 -11.61
C ARG A 179 -5.38 0.26 -12.50
N LEU A 180 -5.88 -0.97 -12.49
CA LEU A 180 -7.16 -1.35 -13.07
C LEU A 180 -8.26 -1.23 -12.03
N LEU A 181 -9.37 -0.63 -12.42
CA LEU A 181 -10.52 -0.42 -11.55
C LEU A 181 -11.35 -1.70 -11.43
N GLY A 182 -11.95 -1.89 -10.26
CA GLY A 182 -12.78 -3.03 -9.96
C GLY A 182 -14.14 -3.00 -10.68
N PRO A 183 -14.91 -4.09 -10.61
CA PRO A 183 -16.23 -4.18 -11.23
C PRO A 183 -17.16 -3.04 -10.80
N GLY A 184 -17.79 -2.37 -11.78
CA GLY A 184 -18.75 -1.29 -11.53
C GLY A 184 -18.14 0.10 -11.32
N GLN A 185 -16.82 0.20 -11.18
CA GLN A 185 -16.13 1.49 -11.21
C GLN A 185 -15.97 1.98 -12.66
N THR A 186 -16.13 3.29 -12.86
CA THR A 186 -15.99 3.93 -14.17
C THR A 186 -15.10 5.15 -14.05
N VAL A 187 -14.31 5.41 -15.07
CA VAL A 187 -13.43 6.58 -15.16
C VAL A 187 -13.60 7.25 -16.52
N ALA A 188 -13.53 8.57 -16.56
CA ALA A 188 -13.49 9.31 -17.82
C ALA A 188 -12.11 9.19 -18.44
N SER A 189 -12.05 8.88 -19.74
CA SER A 189 -10.80 8.82 -20.49
C SER A 189 -10.07 10.16 -20.47
N TYR A 190 -8.74 10.12 -20.48
CA TYR A 190 -7.90 11.29 -20.70
C TYR A 190 -8.34 12.02 -21.99
N THR A 191 -8.27 13.35 -22.00
CA THR A 191 -8.72 14.18 -23.14
C THR A 191 -7.66 15.15 -23.66
N GLY A 192 -6.45 15.14 -23.11
CA GLY A 192 -5.44 16.17 -23.38
C GLY A 192 -5.53 17.41 -22.46
N THR A 193 -6.64 17.57 -21.75
CA THR A 193 -6.89 18.70 -20.82
C THR A 193 -7.49 18.21 -19.51
N LEU A 194 -7.28 18.97 -18.44
CA LEU A 194 -7.83 18.66 -17.12
C LEU A 194 -9.29 19.17 -17.00
N SER A 195 -10.19 18.31 -16.52
CA SER A 195 -11.51 18.73 -16.04
C SER A 195 -11.38 19.66 -14.82
N PRO A 196 -12.40 20.46 -14.46
CA PRO A 196 -12.35 21.29 -13.25
C PRO A 196 -12.06 20.50 -11.96
N ALA A 197 -12.58 19.28 -11.84
CA ALA A 197 -12.30 18.40 -10.71
C ALA A 197 -10.84 17.96 -10.70
N GLN A 198 -10.32 17.50 -11.84
CA GLN A 198 -8.91 17.14 -11.98
C GLN A 198 -7.96 18.33 -11.71
N GLN A 199 -8.32 19.56 -12.12
CA GLN A 199 -7.52 20.75 -11.81
C GLN A 199 -7.44 21.02 -10.30
N ALA A 200 -8.56 20.87 -9.58
CA ALA A 200 -8.61 21.07 -8.13
C ALA A 200 -7.80 20.01 -7.38
N ASP A 201 -7.94 18.73 -7.76
CA ASP A 201 -7.19 17.64 -7.13
C ASP A 201 -5.70 17.74 -7.44
N ARG A 202 -5.34 18.05 -8.70
CA ARG A 202 -3.94 18.30 -9.08
C ARG A 202 -3.34 19.45 -8.26
N ALA A 203 -4.06 20.55 -8.08
CA ALA A 203 -3.59 21.67 -7.26
C ALA A 203 -3.34 21.26 -5.80
N THR A 204 -4.19 20.38 -5.25
CA THR A 204 -4.03 19.82 -3.90
C THR A 204 -2.80 18.91 -3.82
N ALA A 205 -2.63 17.99 -4.79
CA ALA A 205 -1.46 17.13 -4.89
C ALA A 205 -0.15 17.93 -4.98
N VAL A 206 -0.12 18.96 -5.84
CA VAL A 206 1.01 19.88 -5.96
C VAL A 206 1.27 20.63 -4.66
N SER A 207 0.23 21.02 -3.93
CA SER A 207 0.38 21.66 -2.62
C SER A 207 1.01 20.71 -1.60
N ILE A 208 0.55 19.46 -1.51
CA ILE A 208 1.11 18.44 -0.61
C ILE A 208 2.59 18.20 -0.92
N ILE A 209 2.92 18.00 -2.21
CA ILE A 209 4.29 17.75 -2.65
C ILE A 209 5.21 18.92 -2.32
N ASN A 210 4.81 20.16 -2.64
CA ASN A 210 5.63 21.34 -2.37
C ASN A 210 5.80 21.64 -0.87
N ASN A 211 4.97 21.05 -0.01
CA ASN A 211 5.02 21.20 1.44
C ASN A 211 5.53 19.94 2.16
N ALA A 212 6.31 19.08 1.48
CA ALA A 212 6.99 17.95 2.12
C ALA A 212 7.69 18.35 3.43
N GLY A 213 7.54 17.54 4.47
CA GLY A 213 7.91 17.87 5.85
C GLY A 213 6.82 18.56 6.68
N SER A 214 5.71 18.96 6.07
CA SER A 214 4.51 19.46 6.78
C SER A 214 3.40 18.41 6.78
N ASN A 215 2.52 18.42 7.79
CA ASN A 215 1.42 17.48 7.88
C ASN A 215 0.43 17.63 6.70
N PRO A 216 0.28 16.62 5.81
CA PRO A 216 -0.59 16.73 4.65
C PRO A 216 -2.08 16.75 4.99
N ALA A 217 -2.48 16.29 6.18
CA ALA A 217 -3.87 16.31 6.65
C ALA A 217 -4.38 17.73 7.03
N ALA A 218 -3.61 18.78 6.76
CA ALA A 218 -3.85 20.16 7.17
C ALA A 218 -4.00 20.34 8.69
N ALA A 219 -4.52 21.49 9.16
CA ALA A 219 -4.86 21.69 10.56
C ALA A 219 -6.30 21.24 10.83
N ASP A 220 -6.55 20.62 11.98
CA ASP A 220 -7.88 20.18 12.39
C ASP A 220 -8.21 20.69 13.81
N PRO A 221 -9.24 21.54 13.97
CA PRO A 221 -9.63 22.07 15.28
C PRO A 221 -10.06 21.01 16.30
N SER A 222 -10.43 19.81 15.84
CA SER A 222 -10.80 18.68 16.70
C SER A 222 -9.60 17.82 17.12
N ALA A 223 -8.41 18.07 16.55
CA ALA A 223 -7.22 17.30 16.87
C ALA A 223 -6.78 17.50 18.32
N ILE A 224 -6.42 16.38 18.95
CA ILE A 224 -5.90 16.31 20.31
C ILE A 224 -4.43 15.95 20.23
N VAL A 225 -3.58 16.73 20.91
CA VAL A 225 -2.14 16.48 20.99
C VAL A 225 -1.79 15.95 22.38
N LEU A 226 -1.22 14.75 22.43
CA LEU A 226 -0.62 14.16 23.62
C LEU A 226 0.88 14.45 23.59
N SER A 227 1.34 15.36 24.45
CA SER A 227 2.76 15.74 24.51
C SER A 227 3.44 15.10 25.72
N GLN A 228 4.59 14.49 25.49
CA GLN A 228 5.50 14.02 26.52
C GLN A 228 6.63 15.04 26.71
N PRO A 229 6.87 15.53 27.95
CA PRO A 229 7.95 16.47 28.22
C PRO A 229 9.31 15.76 28.18
N ALA A 230 10.37 16.57 28.28
CA ALA A 230 11.73 16.09 28.35
C ALA A 230 11.92 15.09 29.50
N GLN A 231 12.41 13.89 29.18
CA GLN A 231 12.64 12.82 30.14
C GLN A 231 13.68 11.83 29.62
N SER A 232 14.05 10.86 30.45
CA SER A 232 14.92 9.78 30.03
C SER A 232 14.25 8.43 30.24
N ILE A 233 14.39 7.55 29.26
CA ILE A 233 13.94 6.17 29.33
C ILE A 233 15.11 5.35 29.90
N PRO A 234 14.98 4.74 31.09
CA PRO A 234 16.05 3.93 31.67
C PRO A 234 16.32 2.68 30.81
N PRO A 235 17.46 2.00 30.99
CA PRO A 235 17.73 0.71 30.35
C PRO A 235 16.60 -0.28 30.57
N GLY A 236 16.09 -0.90 29.50
CA GLY A 236 14.93 -1.80 29.53
C GLY A 236 13.59 -1.13 29.82
N GLY A 237 13.57 0.20 29.94
CA GLY A 237 12.38 0.99 30.26
C GLY A 237 11.45 1.20 29.06
N THR A 238 10.25 1.66 29.34
CA THR A 238 9.23 1.99 28.35
C THR A 238 8.67 3.38 28.64
N LEU A 239 8.49 4.17 27.59
CA LEU A 239 7.77 5.44 27.62
C LEU A 239 6.50 5.31 26.78
N ALA A 240 5.35 5.39 27.43
CA ALA A 240 4.06 5.48 26.74
C ALA A 240 3.89 6.88 26.13
N LEU A 241 3.67 6.93 24.82
CA LEU A 241 3.36 8.15 24.09
C LEU A 241 1.85 8.36 23.99
N ALA A 242 1.10 7.29 23.78
CA ALA A 242 -0.36 7.27 23.74
C ALA A 242 -0.89 5.91 24.26
N ASP A 243 -1.99 5.97 24.99
CA ASP A 243 -2.81 4.82 25.39
C ASP A 243 -4.27 5.26 25.23
N LEU A 244 -4.82 5.01 24.04
CA LEU A 244 -6.10 5.54 23.58
C LEU A 244 -7.14 4.43 23.50
N THR A 245 -8.37 4.77 23.86
CA THR A 245 -9.55 3.90 23.74
C THR A 245 -10.59 4.52 22.82
N GLY A 246 -11.41 3.67 22.20
CA GLY A 246 -12.42 4.03 21.22
C GLY A 246 -11.86 4.20 19.81
N ASN A 247 -12.69 4.72 18.91
CA ASN A 247 -12.37 4.90 17.50
C ASN A 247 -11.63 6.23 17.26
N GLY A 248 -10.59 6.22 16.43
CA GLY A 248 -9.90 7.43 16.04
C GLY A 248 -8.74 7.20 15.07
N ARG A 249 -8.02 8.27 14.78
CA ARG A 249 -6.91 8.25 13.82
C ARG A 249 -5.76 9.10 14.29
N ILE A 250 -4.60 8.48 14.48
CA ILE A 250 -3.34 9.23 14.64
C ILE A 250 -3.02 9.86 13.29
N ARG A 251 -2.68 11.14 13.29
CA ARG A 251 -2.37 11.93 12.08
C ARG A 251 -0.98 12.53 12.11
N ARG A 252 -0.29 12.44 13.25
CA ARG A 252 1.09 12.89 13.41
C ARG A 252 1.73 12.26 14.64
N LEU A 253 2.96 11.76 14.47
CA LEU A 253 3.88 11.37 15.53
C LEU A 253 5.15 12.22 15.38
N ASN A 254 5.59 12.86 16.47
CA ASN A 254 6.85 13.61 16.52
C ASN A 254 7.73 13.12 17.65
N LEU A 255 9.03 13.12 17.40
CA LEU A 255 10.06 12.79 18.38
C LEU A 255 11.22 13.78 18.24
N LYS A 256 11.78 14.22 19.37
CA LYS A 256 13.01 15.02 19.40
C LYS A 256 13.98 14.44 20.42
N MET A 257 15.21 14.18 19.97
CA MET A 257 16.26 13.48 20.72
C MET A 257 17.63 14.09 20.42
N ALA A 258 17.86 15.32 20.87
CA ALA A 258 19.10 16.05 20.69
C ALA A 258 20.28 15.30 21.28
N GLY A 259 21.27 15.02 20.42
CA GLY A 259 22.49 14.35 20.84
C GLY A 259 22.34 12.86 21.14
N ALA A 260 21.21 12.24 20.82
CA ALA A 260 21.13 10.78 20.78
C ALA A 260 22.14 10.26 19.75
N THR A 261 22.87 9.20 20.05
CA THR A 261 23.77 8.54 19.10
C THR A 261 23.01 7.60 18.16
N ASP A 262 23.60 7.20 17.04
CA ASP A 262 22.95 6.26 16.11
C ASP A 262 22.68 4.91 16.79
N ALA A 263 23.61 4.44 17.63
CA ALA A 263 23.42 3.25 18.47
C ALA A 263 22.26 3.40 19.48
N GLN A 264 21.96 4.62 19.96
CA GLN A 264 20.80 4.84 20.82
C GLN A 264 19.49 4.85 20.01
N LEU A 265 19.50 5.38 18.78
CA LEU A 265 18.33 5.35 17.89
C LEU A 265 18.02 3.92 17.44
N ASP A 266 19.05 3.10 17.19
CA ASP A 266 18.92 1.70 16.84
C ASP A 266 18.42 0.85 18.03
N GLY A 267 18.94 1.10 19.22
CA GLY A 267 18.48 0.44 20.43
C GLY A 267 17.19 0.98 21.05
N LEU A 268 16.52 1.97 20.43
CA LEU A 268 15.23 2.49 20.87
C LEU A 268 14.14 2.05 19.90
N THR A 269 13.16 1.27 20.36
CA THR A 269 12.13 0.70 19.49
C THR A 269 10.81 1.45 19.60
N LEU A 270 10.22 1.84 18.47
CA LEU A 270 8.84 2.31 18.39
C LEU A 270 7.90 1.11 18.32
N ARG A 271 6.92 1.06 19.24
CA ARG A 271 5.88 0.05 19.27
C ARG A 271 4.49 0.66 19.09
N VAL A 272 3.72 0.09 18.16
CA VAL A 272 2.30 0.42 17.97
C VAL A 272 1.48 -0.86 18.00
N ARG A 273 0.49 -0.90 18.89
CA ARG A 273 -0.51 -1.99 19.00
C ARG A 273 -1.89 -1.39 18.88
N TYR A 274 -2.73 -1.99 18.04
CA TYR A 274 -4.10 -1.57 17.82
C TYR A 274 -5.07 -2.49 18.56
N ASP A 275 -6.19 -1.92 18.99
CA ASP A 275 -7.37 -2.63 19.48
C ASP A 275 -7.10 -3.73 20.52
N GLY A 276 -6.13 -3.49 21.42
CA GLY A 276 -5.77 -4.45 22.46
C GLY A 276 -5.08 -5.73 21.97
N GLN A 277 -4.70 -5.80 20.69
CA GLN A 277 -4.00 -6.96 20.13
C GLN A 277 -2.66 -7.21 20.84
N GLY A 278 -2.35 -8.49 21.06
CA GLY A 278 -1.12 -8.92 21.73
C GLY A 278 0.15 -8.68 20.90
N SER A 279 0.03 -8.69 19.57
CA SER A 279 1.12 -8.41 18.63
C SER A 279 1.18 -6.93 18.25
N SER A 280 2.39 -6.39 18.14
CA SER A 280 2.61 -5.05 17.61
C SER A 280 2.54 -5.04 16.09
N ALA A 281 1.77 -4.11 15.53
CA ALA A 281 1.73 -3.84 14.10
C ALA A 281 3.00 -3.11 13.61
N ILE A 282 3.63 -2.37 14.53
CA ILE A 282 4.93 -1.73 14.36
C ILE A 282 5.77 -2.11 15.57
N ASP A 283 6.92 -2.73 15.37
CA ASP A 283 7.95 -3.01 16.39
C ASP A 283 9.31 -2.80 15.72
N VAL A 284 9.66 -1.52 15.49
CA VAL A 284 10.78 -1.13 14.63
C VAL A 284 11.70 -0.16 15.38
N PRO A 285 13.03 -0.35 15.34
CA PRO A 285 13.98 0.65 15.82
C PRO A 285 13.68 2.05 15.28
N VAL A 286 13.82 3.09 16.11
CA VAL A 286 13.59 4.48 15.72
C VAL A 286 14.51 4.86 14.56
N ALA A 287 15.76 4.39 14.56
CA ALA A 287 16.69 4.54 13.45
C ALA A 287 16.07 4.04 12.13
N HIS A 288 15.60 2.79 12.08
CA HIS A 288 15.06 2.19 10.86
C HIS A 288 13.63 2.62 10.51
N PHE A 289 12.82 3.03 11.48
CA PHE A 289 11.47 3.54 11.21
C PHE A 289 11.51 4.90 10.53
N PHE A 290 12.40 5.80 10.96
CA PHE A 290 12.45 7.17 10.45
C PHE A 290 13.46 7.40 9.33
N GLY A 291 14.19 6.39 8.87
CA GLY A 291 15.18 6.57 7.80
C GLY A 291 16.56 7.03 8.28
N ALA A 292 16.92 6.72 9.53
CA ALA A 292 18.19 7.06 10.16
C ALA A 292 19.01 5.80 10.56
N GLY A 293 18.81 4.68 9.84
CA GLY A 293 19.34 3.34 10.16
C GLY A 293 20.87 3.22 10.17
N HIS A 294 21.55 3.76 9.15
CA HIS A 294 22.97 3.48 8.91
C HIS A 294 23.85 4.73 8.92
N GLU A 295 23.55 5.71 9.78
CA GLU A 295 24.07 7.10 9.82
C GLU A 295 22.96 8.06 9.39
N ARG A 296 22.62 8.98 10.28
CA ARG A 296 21.45 9.84 10.08
C ARG A 296 21.73 10.93 9.03
N THR A 297 20.84 11.03 8.05
CA THR A 297 20.76 12.19 7.14
C THR A 297 19.48 12.95 7.40
N ALA A 298 19.56 14.28 7.42
CA ALA A 298 18.35 15.09 7.52
C ALA A 298 17.59 15.07 6.18
N TYR A 299 16.32 14.66 6.19
CA TYR A 299 15.51 14.62 4.96
C TYR A 299 14.05 14.96 5.21
N LYS A 300 13.40 15.50 4.16
CA LYS A 300 11.98 15.84 4.18
C LYS A 300 11.25 15.17 3.03
N SER A 301 10.41 14.18 3.36
CA SER A 301 9.45 13.59 2.44
C SER A 301 8.01 13.87 2.92
N VAL A 302 7.00 13.37 2.20
CA VAL A 302 5.60 13.62 2.56
C VAL A 302 5.15 12.83 3.80
N PRO A 303 5.24 11.48 3.87
CA PRO A 303 4.72 10.74 5.01
C PRO A 303 5.66 10.68 6.22
N LEU A 304 6.97 10.86 6.03
CA LEU A 304 7.97 10.52 7.03
C LEU A 304 9.25 11.34 6.82
N GLY A 305 9.96 11.67 7.89
CA GLY A 305 11.29 12.25 7.75
C GLY A 305 11.79 12.85 9.04
N THR A 306 12.75 13.77 8.89
CA THR A 306 13.40 14.42 10.00
C THR A 306 13.25 15.94 9.96
N ASP A 307 13.20 16.56 11.14
CA ASP A 307 13.28 18.00 11.33
C ASP A 307 14.67 18.33 11.90
N GLY A 308 15.66 18.32 11.02
CA GLY A 308 17.08 18.32 11.38
C GLY A 308 17.60 16.92 11.77
N PRO A 309 18.81 16.80 12.34
CA PRO A 309 19.38 15.51 12.75
C PRO A 309 18.77 14.92 14.04
N ASP A 310 18.02 15.74 14.79
CA ASP A 310 17.55 15.39 16.14
C ASP A 310 16.02 15.28 16.22
N GLY A 311 15.29 15.70 15.19
CA GLY A 311 13.84 15.71 15.15
C GLY A 311 13.32 14.71 14.13
N PHE A 312 12.25 14.01 14.45
CA PHE A 312 11.62 13.01 13.59
C PHE A 312 10.12 13.27 13.51
N TYR A 313 9.53 13.05 12.34
CA TYR A 313 8.08 13.12 12.15
C TYR A 313 7.58 11.97 11.29
N SER A 314 6.38 11.50 11.61
CA SER A 314 5.59 10.60 10.79
C SER A 314 4.19 11.18 10.66
N TYR A 315 3.73 11.34 9.43
CA TYR A 315 2.39 11.78 9.04
C TYR A 315 1.58 10.65 8.40
N TRP A 316 2.08 9.41 8.43
CA TRP A 316 1.28 8.24 8.09
C TRP A 316 0.00 8.24 8.95
N PRO A 317 -1.21 8.26 8.34
CA PRO A 317 -2.42 8.15 9.12
C PRO A 317 -2.51 6.75 9.74
N MET A 318 -2.79 6.65 11.04
CA MET A 318 -2.93 5.37 11.74
C MET A 318 -4.34 5.27 12.33
N PRO A 319 -5.32 4.75 11.58
CA PRO A 319 -6.66 4.46 12.11
C PRO A 319 -6.61 3.40 13.21
N PHE A 320 -7.56 3.47 14.13
CA PHE A 320 -7.82 2.46 15.15
C PHE A 320 -9.32 2.45 15.50
N ARG A 321 -9.90 1.26 15.70
CA ARG A 321 -11.36 1.13 15.92
C ARG A 321 -11.70 1.03 17.40
N GLY A 322 -10.91 0.32 18.18
CA GLY A 322 -11.11 0.10 19.61
C GLY A 322 -10.06 0.75 20.51
N GLY A 323 -8.85 0.97 20.01
CA GLY A 323 -7.83 1.70 20.73
C GLY A 323 -6.45 1.61 20.09
N VAL A 324 -5.50 2.35 20.62
CA VAL A 324 -4.10 2.26 20.18
C VAL A 324 -3.15 2.57 21.34
N THR A 325 -2.13 1.73 21.48
CA THR A 325 -0.98 2.04 22.34
C THR A 325 0.22 2.37 21.47
N VAL A 326 0.86 3.50 21.74
CA VAL A 326 2.10 3.94 21.09
C VAL A 326 3.17 4.12 22.15
N GLU A 327 4.29 3.45 22.02
CA GLU A 327 5.34 3.41 23.05
C GLU A 327 6.74 3.43 22.46
N LEU A 328 7.70 3.92 23.25
CA LEU A 328 9.13 3.80 22.98
C LEU A 328 9.75 2.85 24.02
N VAL A 329 10.51 1.86 23.56
CA VAL A 329 11.15 0.85 24.41
C VAL A 329 12.66 0.93 24.28
N ASN A 330 13.35 1.24 25.37
CA ASN A 330 14.80 1.32 25.37
C ASN A 330 15.40 -0.08 25.60
N GLN A 331 16.01 -0.64 24.56
CA GLN A 331 16.66 -1.95 24.59
C GLN A 331 18.17 -1.86 24.89
N THR A 332 18.71 -0.65 25.05
CA THR A 332 20.14 -0.44 25.34
C THR A 332 20.47 -0.62 26.83
N ALA A 333 21.77 -0.70 27.13
CA ALA A 333 22.28 -0.71 28.50
C ALA A 333 22.40 0.70 29.13
N SER A 334 22.09 1.76 28.38
CA SER A 334 22.21 3.15 28.84
C SER A 334 20.86 3.86 28.83
N ALA A 335 20.70 4.87 29.66
CA ALA A 335 19.50 5.69 29.59
C ALA A 335 19.50 6.50 28.28
N ILE A 336 18.34 6.65 27.65
CA ILE A 336 18.16 7.43 26.42
C ILE A 336 17.36 8.68 26.76
N GLY A 337 17.84 9.85 26.33
CA GLY A 337 17.14 11.12 26.51
C GLY A 337 16.13 11.36 25.40
N ILE A 338 14.93 11.80 25.78
CA ILE A 338 13.87 12.27 24.90
C ILE A 338 13.61 13.72 25.26
N ASP A 339 13.85 14.68 24.36
CA ASP A 339 13.58 16.10 24.64
C ASP A 339 12.09 16.42 24.58
N SER A 340 11.41 15.80 23.62
CA SER A 340 9.96 15.90 23.47
C SER A 340 9.45 14.79 22.57
N ALA A 341 8.26 14.28 22.85
CA ALA A 341 7.52 13.45 21.91
C ALA A 341 6.05 13.90 21.88
N ALA A 342 5.39 13.75 20.74
CA ALA A 342 3.98 14.09 20.62
C ALA A 342 3.23 13.14 19.70
N VAL A 343 2.03 12.76 20.08
CA VAL A 343 1.05 12.05 19.24
C VAL A 343 -0.15 12.96 19.05
N GLU A 344 -0.47 13.30 17.81
CA GLU A 344 -1.69 14.01 17.45
C GLU A 344 -2.69 13.05 16.83
N TYR A 345 -3.93 13.09 17.31
CA TYR A 345 -5.00 12.24 16.83
C TYR A 345 -6.34 12.98 16.77
N VAL A 346 -7.28 12.44 16.01
CA VAL A 346 -8.69 12.82 16.00
C VAL A 346 -9.55 11.62 16.43
N ARG A 347 -10.72 11.88 17.00
CA ARG A 347 -11.70 10.83 17.37
C ARG A 347 -12.65 10.56 16.20
N GLY A 348 -13.05 9.31 16.04
CA GLY A 348 -13.95 8.88 14.97
C GLY A 348 -13.30 8.89 13.59
N GLY A 349 -14.13 8.75 12.55
CA GLY A 349 -13.71 8.90 11.16
C GLY A 349 -12.94 7.71 10.59
N VAL A 350 -12.98 6.55 11.24
CA VAL A 350 -12.39 5.30 10.74
C VAL A 350 -13.48 4.41 10.15
N SER A 351 -13.33 4.04 8.88
CA SER A 351 -14.24 3.14 8.18
C SER A 351 -13.80 1.67 8.32
N ASN A 352 -14.72 0.72 8.11
CA ASN A 352 -14.36 -0.70 8.04
C ASN A 352 -13.39 -1.05 6.90
N GLY A 353 -13.37 -0.25 5.83
CA GLY A 353 -12.40 -0.41 4.75
C GLY A 353 -11.03 0.17 5.06
N ASP A 354 -10.85 0.89 6.16
CA ASP A 354 -9.55 1.45 6.55
C ASP A 354 -8.66 0.35 7.14
N GLY A 355 -7.45 0.25 6.61
CA GLY A 355 -6.42 -0.57 7.20
C GLY A 355 -5.69 0.13 8.33
N TYR A 356 -5.03 -0.66 9.18
CA TYR A 356 -4.08 -0.19 10.18
C TYR A 356 -2.69 -0.12 9.57
N LEU A 357 -1.92 0.90 9.95
CA LEU A 357 -0.54 1.02 9.48
C LEU A 357 0.32 -0.04 10.18
N HIS A 358 1.04 -0.81 9.39
CA HIS A 358 2.08 -1.73 9.81
C HIS A 358 3.44 -1.29 9.24
N ALA A 359 4.51 -1.69 9.94
CA ALA A 359 5.87 -1.57 9.45
C ALA A 359 6.64 -2.88 9.72
N ALA A 360 7.29 -3.40 8.70
CA ALA A 360 8.11 -4.61 8.78
C ALA A 360 9.58 -4.26 8.56
N PHE A 361 10.40 -4.47 9.58
CA PHE A 361 11.85 -4.30 9.51
C PHE A 361 12.56 -5.64 9.32
N ASN A 362 13.42 -5.71 8.31
CA ASN A 362 14.25 -6.87 8.02
C ASN A 362 15.67 -6.41 7.71
N GLU A 363 16.67 -7.06 8.29
CA GLU A 363 18.08 -6.81 7.98
C GLU A 363 18.88 -8.10 8.03
N GLY A 364 19.81 -8.26 7.10
CA GLY A 364 20.74 -9.38 7.08
C GLY A 364 21.76 -9.32 5.97
N THR A 365 22.85 -10.06 6.14
CA THR A 365 23.86 -10.25 5.09
C THR A 365 23.46 -11.41 4.20
N LEU A 366 23.25 -11.12 2.92
CA LEU A 366 22.99 -12.12 1.88
C LEU A 366 24.29 -12.62 1.29
N ALA A 367 24.38 -13.94 1.12
CA ALA A 367 25.54 -14.56 0.48
C ALA A 367 25.64 -14.12 -0.99
N GLY A 368 26.86 -13.87 -1.46
CA GLY A 368 27.15 -13.50 -2.85
C GLY A 368 26.96 -14.62 -3.87
N SER A 369 26.55 -15.81 -3.43
CA SER A 369 26.31 -16.98 -4.27
C SER A 369 25.22 -17.88 -3.66
N GLY A 370 24.63 -18.73 -4.50
CA GLY A 370 23.56 -19.65 -4.10
C GLY A 370 22.17 -19.01 -4.04
N GLU A 371 21.13 -19.85 -4.04
CA GLU A 371 19.74 -19.39 -4.12
C GLU A 371 19.23 -18.70 -2.84
N SER A 372 19.74 -19.08 -1.67
CA SER A 372 19.37 -18.46 -0.40
C SER A 372 19.81 -17.00 -0.29
N GLY A 373 20.81 -16.58 -1.06
CA GLY A 373 21.30 -15.21 -1.11
C GLY A 373 20.73 -14.38 -2.27
N ARG A 374 19.72 -14.90 -3.00
CA ARG A 374 19.19 -14.27 -4.20
C ARG A 374 18.29 -13.07 -3.92
N TYR A 375 17.48 -13.13 -2.86
CA TYR A 375 16.49 -12.10 -2.57
C TYR A 375 16.56 -11.65 -1.13
N HIS A 376 16.53 -10.34 -0.92
CA HIS A 376 16.12 -9.75 0.35
C HIS A 376 14.59 -9.66 0.37
N GLN A 377 13.94 -10.17 1.42
CA GLN A 377 12.49 -10.05 1.59
C GLN A 377 12.21 -8.74 2.33
N LEU A 378 11.64 -7.75 1.64
CA LEU A 378 11.26 -6.47 2.25
C LEU A 378 9.98 -6.63 3.06
N LEU A 379 8.98 -7.32 2.49
CA LEU A 379 7.68 -7.55 3.13
C LEU A 379 7.15 -8.93 2.76
N ALA A 380 6.67 -9.68 3.73
CA ALA A 380 5.77 -10.81 3.53
C ALA A 380 4.58 -10.65 4.47
N ALA A 381 3.38 -10.48 3.91
CA ALA A 381 2.16 -10.28 4.70
C ALA A 381 1.01 -11.13 4.14
N SER A 382 0.07 -11.47 5.01
CA SER A 382 -1.17 -12.16 4.69
C SER A 382 -2.37 -11.33 5.16
N GLY A 383 -3.51 -11.50 4.52
CA GLY A 383 -4.71 -10.70 4.72
C GLY A 383 -4.96 -9.73 3.57
N ALA A 384 -5.93 -8.85 3.75
CA ALA A 384 -6.32 -7.85 2.76
C ALA A 384 -5.77 -6.48 3.12
N GLY A 385 -5.24 -5.74 2.15
CA GLY A 385 -4.50 -4.52 2.44
C GLY A 385 -3.88 -3.86 1.22
N HIS A 386 -2.89 -3.00 1.48
CA HIS A 386 -2.07 -2.42 0.42
C HIS A 386 -0.68 -1.98 0.91
N TYR A 387 0.32 -2.13 0.06
CA TYR A 387 1.71 -1.72 0.30
C TYR A 387 1.94 -0.29 -0.18
N VAL A 388 2.60 0.53 0.64
CA VAL A 388 2.76 1.99 0.42
C VAL A 388 4.21 2.47 0.37
N GLY A 389 5.18 1.57 0.39
CA GLY A 389 6.58 1.90 0.18
C GLY A 389 7.52 1.47 1.28
N ASN A 390 8.79 1.83 1.14
CA ASN A 390 9.84 1.36 2.04
C ASN A 390 11.08 2.27 2.05
N LEU A 391 11.90 2.01 3.07
CA LEU A 391 13.32 2.35 3.15
C LEU A 391 14.15 1.10 2.83
N LEU A 392 15.23 1.26 2.06
CA LEU A 392 16.19 0.21 1.74
C LEU A 392 17.62 0.72 1.92
N TYR A 393 18.43 -0.09 2.60
CA TYR A 393 19.84 0.12 2.90
C TYR A 393 20.62 -1.01 2.27
N LEU A 394 21.59 -0.68 1.43
CA LEU A 394 22.44 -1.63 0.74
C LEU A 394 23.88 -1.32 1.07
N GLN A 395 24.67 -2.34 1.43
CA GLN A 395 26.10 -2.18 1.62
C GLN A 395 26.87 -3.40 1.16
N ARG A 396 28.01 -3.19 0.52
CA ARG A 396 28.89 -4.27 0.07
C ARG A 396 30.35 -3.83 0.00
N ALA A 397 31.26 -4.76 0.25
CA ALA A 397 32.69 -4.53 0.07
C ALA A 397 33.04 -4.24 -1.40
N GLY A 398 34.02 -3.36 -1.62
CA GLY A 398 34.43 -2.87 -2.93
C GLY A 398 33.55 -1.75 -3.46
N THR A 399 34.04 -1.10 -4.51
CA THR A 399 33.54 0.20 -5.00
C THR A 399 32.79 0.06 -6.32
N ASN A 400 32.23 -1.12 -6.58
CA ASN A 400 31.42 -1.34 -7.77
C ASN A 400 29.96 -1.11 -7.41
N ARG A 401 29.23 -0.30 -8.18
CA ARG A 401 27.83 0.02 -7.92
C ARG A 401 26.83 -1.03 -8.40
N ASN A 402 27.27 -2.15 -8.98
CA ASN A 402 26.38 -3.20 -9.45
C ASN A 402 25.59 -3.93 -8.34
N ILE A 403 25.72 -3.54 -7.06
CA ILE A 403 24.73 -3.91 -6.03
C ILE A 403 23.34 -3.34 -6.37
N LEU A 404 23.30 -2.26 -7.17
CA LEU A 404 22.08 -1.60 -7.60
C LEU A 404 21.38 -2.31 -8.77
N GLU A 405 21.97 -3.32 -9.39
CA GLU A 405 21.39 -4.00 -10.55
C GLU A 405 20.24 -4.97 -10.21
N GLY A 406 19.90 -5.13 -8.93
CA GLY A 406 18.90 -6.10 -8.52
C GLY A 406 17.46 -5.64 -8.76
N ASP A 407 16.66 -6.41 -9.47
CA ASP A 407 15.23 -6.12 -9.68
C ASP A 407 14.39 -6.19 -8.40
N ASP A 408 13.44 -5.26 -8.25
CA ASP A 408 12.32 -5.43 -7.32
C ASP A 408 11.24 -6.37 -7.90
N VAL A 409 10.75 -7.28 -7.08
CA VAL A 409 9.69 -8.23 -7.45
C VAL A 409 8.58 -8.18 -6.42
N ILE A 410 7.38 -7.80 -6.87
CA ILE A 410 6.18 -7.75 -6.02
C ILE A 410 5.19 -8.80 -6.46
N ILE A 411 5.04 -9.86 -5.66
CA ILE A 411 4.09 -10.96 -5.90
C ILE A 411 2.83 -10.68 -5.10
N VAL A 412 1.71 -10.45 -5.80
CA VAL A 412 0.41 -10.15 -5.21
C VAL A 412 -0.46 -11.39 -5.20
N ASP A 413 -1.04 -11.72 -4.04
CA ASP A 413 -1.93 -12.87 -3.82
C ASP A 413 -1.34 -14.22 -4.27
N GLY A 414 -0.01 -14.35 -4.28
CA GLY A 414 0.68 -15.56 -4.76
C GLY A 414 0.50 -15.86 -6.26
N ARG A 415 0.07 -14.86 -7.05
CA ARG A 415 -0.29 -15.04 -8.46
C ARG A 415 0.74 -14.44 -9.41
N GLU A 416 1.25 -15.27 -10.31
CA GLU A 416 2.20 -14.88 -11.35
C GLU A 416 1.64 -13.81 -12.30
N ASP A 417 0.36 -13.91 -12.68
CA ASP A 417 -0.28 -12.89 -13.52
C ASP A 417 -0.49 -11.54 -12.80
N ARG A 418 -0.19 -11.46 -11.51
CA ARG A 418 -0.25 -10.24 -10.70
C ARG A 418 1.14 -9.83 -10.17
N THR A 419 2.21 -10.45 -10.66
CA THR A 419 3.56 -10.06 -10.28
C THR A 419 3.99 -8.80 -11.02
N LEU A 420 4.58 -7.85 -10.29
CA LEU A 420 5.20 -6.66 -10.85
C LEU A 420 6.72 -6.88 -10.84
N TYR A 421 7.37 -6.69 -11.99
CA TYR A 421 8.83 -6.88 -12.17
C TYR A 421 9.51 -5.55 -12.48
N GLY A 422 10.47 -5.18 -11.63
CA GLY A 422 11.35 -4.02 -11.78
C GLY A 422 12.41 -4.19 -12.87
N THR A 423 13.40 -3.31 -12.87
CA THR A 423 14.51 -3.30 -13.85
C THR A 423 15.89 -3.03 -13.22
N GLY A 424 15.93 -2.89 -11.90
CA GLY A 424 17.09 -2.47 -11.14
C GLY A 424 16.67 -1.89 -9.79
N ALA A 425 17.59 -1.89 -8.84
CA ALA A 425 17.34 -1.40 -7.50
C ALA A 425 17.22 0.12 -7.54
N GLU A 426 18.14 0.85 -8.19
CA GLU A 426 18.01 2.31 -8.31
C GLU A 426 16.72 2.71 -9.05
N ASP A 427 16.34 1.93 -10.05
CA ASP A 427 15.14 2.13 -10.85
C ASP A 427 13.87 2.01 -10.00
N ALA A 428 13.85 1.02 -9.09
CA ALA A 428 12.77 0.82 -8.13
C ALA A 428 12.56 2.03 -7.22
N TYR A 429 13.57 2.89 -7.02
CA TYR A 429 13.50 4.13 -6.24
C TYR A 429 13.39 5.39 -7.09
N ASN A 430 13.03 5.25 -8.37
CA ASN A 430 13.00 6.32 -9.38
C ASN A 430 14.35 6.96 -9.68
N GLY A 431 15.46 6.31 -9.34
CA GLY A 431 16.78 6.71 -9.76
C GLY A 431 17.08 6.35 -11.20
N GLY A 432 18.35 6.17 -11.53
CA GLY A 432 18.77 5.65 -12.83
C GLY A 432 20.27 5.78 -13.04
N TYR A 433 20.85 4.82 -13.76
CA TYR A 433 22.30 4.74 -14.04
C TYR A 433 23.13 4.88 -12.75
N TYR A 434 22.88 4.02 -11.76
CA TYR A 434 23.60 4.05 -10.47
C TYR A 434 23.58 5.40 -9.74
N TYR A 435 22.48 6.15 -9.91
CA TYR A 435 22.27 7.51 -9.39
C TYR A 435 23.16 8.61 -10.01
N ASP A 436 23.89 8.35 -11.11
CA ASP A 436 24.97 9.23 -11.60
C ASP A 436 24.55 10.51 -12.35
N HIS A 437 23.33 10.62 -12.89
CA HIS A 437 23.09 11.61 -13.96
C HIS A 437 21.73 12.31 -13.95
N VAL A 438 21.66 13.54 -13.44
CA VAL A 438 20.58 14.51 -13.75
C VAL A 438 21.18 15.91 -13.90
N LEU A 439 21.08 16.49 -15.09
CA LEU A 439 21.72 17.74 -15.49
C LEU A 439 21.53 18.91 -14.49
N VAL A 440 22.65 19.61 -14.22
CA VAL A 440 22.84 20.77 -13.29
C VAL A 440 23.04 20.41 -11.81
N GLN A 441 24.01 19.55 -11.54
CA GLN A 441 25.06 19.78 -10.54
C GLN A 441 26.31 19.05 -11.02
N SER A 442 27.48 19.40 -10.46
CA SER A 442 28.84 19.17 -10.99
C SER A 442 29.14 17.71 -11.34
N GLU A 443 30.30 17.51 -11.99
CA GLU A 443 30.86 16.21 -12.42
C GLU A 443 31.15 15.21 -11.26
N ASP A 444 30.42 15.28 -10.15
CA ASP A 444 30.50 14.38 -9.00
C ASP A 444 29.14 13.69 -8.79
N PRO A 445 29.12 12.37 -8.53
CA PRO A 445 27.91 11.63 -8.21
C PRO A 445 27.21 12.22 -6.97
N PRO A 446 25.87 12.26 -6.90
CA PRO A 446 25.18 12.83 -5.75
C PRO A 446 25.37 11.96 -4.51
N GLU A 447 26.02 12.48 -3.47
CA GLU A 447 26.06 11.86 -2.12
C GLU A 447 24.64 11.71 -1.53
N SER A 448 23.68 12.56 -1.96
CA SER A 448 22.27 12.47 -1.59
C SER A 448 21.36 13.23 -2.57
N GLY A 449 20.07 12.93 -2.55
CA GLY A 449 19.03 13.65 -3.28
C GLY A 449 17.65 13.37 -2.71
N ILE A 450 16.98 14.41 -2.19
CA ILE A 450 15.76 14.27 -1.37
C ILE A 450 14.53 14.78 -2.13
N GLY A 451 13.49 13.96 -2.19
CA GLY A 451 12.22 14.31 -2.83
C GLY A 451 10.99 14.00 -1.95
N PRO A 452 9.80 14.40 -2.41
CA PRO A 452 8.55 14.21 -1.66
C PRO A 452 8.17 12.73 -1.49
N PHE A 453 8.41 11.92 -2.53
CA PHE A 453 7.99 10.51 -2.59
C PHE A 453 9.14 9.53 -2.81
N HIS A 454 10.35 10.00 -3.12
CA HIS A 454 11.53 9.15 -3.22
C HIS A 454 12.78 9.98 -3.01
N GLY A 455 13.89 9.31 -2.70
CA GLY A 455 15.19 9.96 -2.57
C GLY A 455 16.30 8.99 -2.18
N LEU A 456 17.51 9.50 -2.29
CA LEU A 456 18.76 8.89 -1.83
C LEU A 456 19.24 9.69 -0.62
N LEU A 457 19.23 9.06 0.55
CA LEU A 457 19.68 9.64 1.81
C LEU A 457 21.20 9.68 1.90
N HIS A 458 21.88 8.70 1.31
CA HIS A 458 23.32 8.55 1.36
C HIS A 458 23.85 7.68 0.23
N MET A 459 25.07 7.98 -0.24
CA MET A 459 25.86 7.10 -1.08
C MET A 459 27.36 7.22 -0.76
N ASP A 460 27.99 6.09 -0.46
CA ASP A 460 29.46 5.93 -0.35
C ASP A 460 29.99 5.14 -1.55
N ASP A 461 31.19 5.48 -2.04
CA ASP A 461 31.88 4.81 -3.15
C ASP A 461 33.38 5.24 -3.26
N ALA A 462 34.15 4.61 -4.16
CA ALA A 462 35.51 4.97 -4.54
C ALA A 462 35.69 6.46 -4.82
N ASP A 463 34.69 7.10 -5.43
CA ASP A 463 34.73 8.53 -5.75
C ASP A 463 34.81 9.41 -4.49
N PHE A 464 34.39 8.87 -3.34
CA PHE A 464 34.50 9.48 -2.01
C PHE A 464 35.69 8.96 -1.19
N GLY A 465 36.47 8.02 -1.74
CA GLY A 465 37.65 7.44 -1.12
C GLY A 465 37.40 6.19 -0.28
N ASP A 466 36.20 5.60 -0.38
CA ASP A 466 35.79 4.44 0.40
C ASP A 466 36.25 3.11 -0.25
N ASP A 467 36.33 2.06 0.56
CA ASP A 467 36.62 0.68 0.12
C ASP A 467 35.38 -0.22 0.06
N PHE A 468 34.20 0.39 0.23
CA PHE A 468 32.88 -0.23 0.13
C PHE A 468 31.92 0.68 -0.65
N VAL A 469 30.81 0.11 -1.10
CA VAL A 469 29.67 0.85 -1.62
C VAL A 469 28.54 0.76 -0.60
N ARG A 470 27.90 1.88 -0.30
CA ARG A 470 26.67 1.94 0.48
C ARG A 470 25.67 2.84 -0.23
N THR A 471 24.39 2.46 -0.22
CA THR A 471 23.30 3.33 -0.66
C THR A 471 22.13 3.21 0.29
N ASP A 472 21.57 4.36 0.67
CA ASP A 472 20.40 4.45 1.53
C ASP A 472 19.30 5.18 0.78
N GLN A 473 18.20 4.50 0.48
CA GLN A 473 17.14 5.06 -0.36
C GLN A 473 15.73 4.81 0.19
N TYR A 474 14.78 5.62 -0.25
CA TYR A 474 13.37 5.43 0.06
C TYR A 474 12.48 5.70 -1.14
N ARG A 475 11.32 5.06 -1.16
CA ARG A 475 10.21 5.37 -2.07
C ARG A 475 8.88 5.09 -1.39
N TRP A 476 7.99 6.06 -1.49
CA TRP A 476 6.60 6.01 -1.03
C TRP A 476 5.70 5.80 -2.24
N LEU A 477 5.03 4.66 -2.29
CA LEU A 477 4.09 4.28 -3.35
C LEU A 477 2.72 4.91 -3.05
N ILE A 478 2.65 6.24 -3.08
CA ILE A 478 1.43 6.99 -2.79
C ILE A 478 0.50 6.98 -4.01
N ALA A 479 1.00 7.37 -5.18
CA ALA A 479 0.23 7.37 -6.44
C ALA A 479 -0.10 5.94 -6.93
N ASP A 480 0.78 5.00 -6.61
CA ASP A 480 0.87 3.67 -7.20
C ASP A 480 0.95 2.56 -6.13
N ALA A 481 0.22 2.75 -5.03
CA ALA A 481 0.08 1.74 -3.98
C ALA A 481 -0.38 0.37 -4.53
N VAL A 482 0.19 -0.71 -3.99
CA VAL A 482 -0.08 -2.08 -4.44
C VAL A 482 -1.08 -2.75 -3.49
N GLY A 483 -2.34 -2.83 -3.92
CA GLY A 483 -3.40 -3.54 -3.21
C GLY A 483 -3.28 -5.07 -3.30
N PHE A 484 -3.68 -5.76 -2.24
CA PHE A 484 -3.72 -7.22 -2.16
C PHE A 484 -4.91 -7.69 -1.31
N THR A 485 -5.39 -8.90 -1.58
CA THR A 485 -6.61 -9.45 -0.96
C THR A 485 -6.37 -10.69 -0.11
N GLU A 486 -5.31 -11.45 -0.43
CA GLU A 486 -4.90 -12.66 0.30
C GLU A 486 -3.52 -12.47 0.94
N GLY A 487 -2.60 -11.78 0.26
CA GLY A 487 -1.27 -11.49 0.78
C GLY A 487 -0.33 -10.89 -0.25
N ILE A 488 0.87 -10.54 0.18
CA ILE A 488 1.90 -9.91 -0.66
C ILE A 488 3.29 -10.38 -0.27
N GLN A 489 4.16 -10.52 -1.27
CA GLN A 489 5.60 -10.67 -1.08
C GLN A 489 6.32 -9.58 -1.89
N VAL A 490 7.08 -8.72 -1.22
CA VAL A 490 7.95 -7.70 -1.83
C VAL A 490 9.39 -8.12 -1.61
N ARG A 491 10.14 -8.25 -2.71
CA ARG A 491 11.53 -8.69 -2.71
C ARG A 491 12.41 -7.75 -3.50
N MET A 492 13.68 -7.68 -3.11
CA MET A 492 14.75 -7.04 -3.86
C MET A 492 15.77 -8.10 -4.23
N GLU A 493 16.09 -8.24 -5.51
CA GLU A 493 17.16 -9.12 -5.97
C GLU A 493 18.51 -8.60 -5.44
N HIS A 494 19.33 -9.53 -4.99
CA HIS A 494 20.74 -9.29 -4.80
C HIS A 494 21.43 -9.66 -6.10
N TYR A 495 21.95 -8.67 -6.83
CA TYR A 495 22.73 -8.93 -8.04
C TYR A 495 24.08 -9.58 -7.68
N ARG A 496 24.09 -10.91 -7.74
CA ARG A 496 25.14 -11.78 -7.22
C ARG A 496 26.39 -11.77 -8.12
N ASN A 497 27.44 -11.05 -7.70
CA ASN A 497 28.78 -11.10 -8.31
C ASN A 497 29.82 -11.83 -7.43
N GLY A 498 29.38 -12.79 -6.63
CA GLY A 498 30.27 -13.55 -5.73
C GLY A 498 30.66 -12.83 -4.44
N THR A 499 30.01 -11.71 -4.12
CA THR A 499 30.31 -10.89 -2.92
C THR A 499 29.08 -10.81 -2.03
N ASP A 500 29.27 -11.03 -0.74
CA ASP A 500 28.21 -10.89 0.26
C ASP A 500 27.81 -9.42 0.43
N ALA A 501 26.52 -9.16 0.66
CA ALA A 501 26.00 -7.81 0.78
C ALA A 501 25.02 -7.72 1.96
N LEU A 502 25.10 -6.62 2.71
CA LEU A 502 24.12 -6.26 3.74
C LEU A 502 22.90 -5.64 3.06
N PHE A 503 21.73 -6.14 3.40
CA PHE A 503 20.45 -5.55 3.05
C PHE A 503 19.69 -5.25 4.35
N GLY A 504 19.28 -4.01 4.54
CA GLY A 504 18.36 -3.58 5.59
C GLY A 504 17.15 -2.90 4.98
N SER A 505 15.95 -3.11 5.51
CA SER A 505 14.76 -2.45 4.97
C SER A 505 13.64 -2.29 5.99
N THR A 506 12.87 -1.21 5.85
CA THR A 506 11.60 -1.02 6.57
C THR A 506 10.48 -0.82 5.57
N ALA A 507 9.60 -1.80 5.42
CA ALA A 507 8.43 -1.75 4.55
C ALA A 507 7.19 -1.27 5.29
N PHE A 508 6.42 -0.37 4.68
CA PHE A 508 5.17 0.20 5.22
C PHE A 508 3.97 -0.28 4.40
N TYR A 509 2.92 -0.70 5.09
CA TYR A 509 1.71 -1.23 4.47
C TYR A 509 0.51 -1.07 5.41
N TYR A 510 -0.68 -1.10 4.83
CA TYR A 510 -1.92 -1.16 5.57
C TYR A 510 -2.53 -2.54 5.48
N LEU A 511 -2.97 -3.09 6.60
CA LEU A 511 -3.84 -4.27 6.63
C LEU A 511 -5.21 -3.87 7.15
N ILE A 512 -6.25 -4.27 6.44
CA ILE A 512 -7.57 -4.35 7.06
C ILE A 512 -7.40 -5.34 8.22
N PRO A 513 -7.64 -4.95 9.48
CA PRO A 513 -7.69 -5.94 10.54
C PRO A 513 -8.72 -6.99 10.12
N ASP A 514 -8.42 -8.28 10.33
CA ASP A 514 -9.37 -9.36 10.08
C ASP A 514 -10.75 -8.88 10.53
N ALA A 515 -11.66 -8.72 9.56
CA ALA A 515 -12.84 -7.87 9.73
C ALA A 515 -13.44 -8.18 11.08
N ALA A 516 -13.38 -7.20 12.00
CA ALA A 516 -13.77 -7.40 13.38
C ALA A 516 -15.08 -8.17 13.36
N VAL A 517 -15.06 -9.36 13.96
CA VAL A 517 -16.14 -10.30 13.72
C VAL A 517 -17.37 -9.69 14.35
N ALA A 518 -18.43 -9.43 13.57
CA ALA A 518 -19.59 -8.72 14.09
C ALA A 518 -20.11 -9.41 15.35
N GLY A 519 -20.04 -8.75 16.50
CA GLY A 519 -20.20 -9.40 17.79
C GLY A 519 -19.00 -9.34 18.73
N ASP A 520 -17.81 -9.10 18.21
CA ASP A 520 -16.55 -8.97 18.94
C ASP A 520 -16.35 -7.49 19.25
N ALA A 521 -16.97 -7.01 20.32
CA ALA A 521 -16.97 -5.60 20.68
C ALA A 521 -15.63 -5.16 21.29
N ASN A 522 -14.87 -6.08 21.89
CA ASN A 522 -13.59 -5.79 22.52
C ASN A 522 -12.36 -6.11 21.65
N PHE A 523 -12.57 -6.63 20.43
CA PHE A 523 -11.54 -7.01 19.46
C PHE A 523 -10.56 -8.06 19.99
N ASP A 524 -11.00 -8.93 20.91
CA ASP A 524 -10.15 -10.02 21.42
C ASP A 524 -10.13 -11.26 20.48
N GLY A 525 -10.85 -11.18 19.36
CA GLY A 525 -10.99 -12.23 18.37
C GLY A 525 -12.03 -13.28 18.75
N VAL A 526 -12.73 -13.13 19.87
CA VAL A 526 -13.65 -14.13 20.43
C VAL A 526 -14.99 -13.52 20.79
N VAL A 527 -16.04 -13.85 20.03
CA VAL A 527 -17.41 -13.39 20.33
C VAL A 527 -18.00 -14.19 21.49
N ASN A 528 -18.12 -13.57 22.66
CA ASN A 528 -18.52 -14.24 23.89
C ASN A 528 -19.39 -13.36 24.83
N ILE A 529 -19.56 -13.80 26.08
CA ILE A 529 -20.41 -13.13 27.08
C ILE A 529 -19.91 -11.73 27.45
N THR A 530 -18.61 -11.48 27.29
CA THR A 530 -17.99 -10.19 27.51
C THR A 530 -18.54 -9.17 26.53
N ASP A 531 -18.64 -9.52 25.24
CA ASP A 531 -19.21 -8.66 24.21
C ASP A 531 -20.70 -8.42 24.38
N LEU A 532 -21.44 -9.47 24.76
CA LEU A 532 -22.85 -9.32 25.08
C LEU A 532 -23.04 -8.36 26.27
N GLY A 533 -22.13 -8.38 27.24
CA GLY A 533 -22.09 -7.42 28.34
C GLY A 533 -21.91 -5.97 27.86
N ILE A 534 -21.09 -5.74 26.84
CA ILE A 534 -20.88 -4.42 26.22
C ILE A 534 -22.15 -3.96 25.50
N VAL A 535 -22.73 -4.79 24.64
CA VAL A 535 -23.99 -4.51 23.94
C VAL A 535 -25.11 -4.20 24.93
N ALA A 536 -25.23 -4.99 26.01
CA ALA A 536 -26.25 -4.79 27.03
C ALA A 536 -26.05 -3.49 27.81
N SER A 537 -24.80 -3.11 28.09
CA SER A 537 -24.47 -1.90 28.84
C SER A 537 -24.76 -0.61 28.06
N ASN A 538 -24.70 -0.68 26.73
CA ASN A 538 -24.92 0.45 25.83
C ASN A 538 -26.24 0.36 25.07
N TRP A 539 -27.17 -0.50 25.48
CA TRP A 539 -28.43 -0.71 24.77
C TRP A 539 -29.21 0.60 24.56
N GLN A 540 -29.58 0.90 23.31
CA GLN A 540 -30.23 2.14 22.87
C GLN A 540 -29.40 3.42 23.04
N ALA A 541 -28.11 3.32 23.35
CA ALA A 541 -27.23 4.48 23.32
C ALA A 541 -27.10 5.00 21.87
N ILE A 542 -26.91 6.30 21.74
CA ILE A 542 -26.80 7.01 20.45
C ILE A 542 -25.41 7.66 20.33
N GLY A 543 -24.90 7.77 19.10
CA GLY A 543 -23.53 8.21 18.86
C GLY A 543 -22.50 7.17 19.30
N THR A 544 -22.90 5.90 19.24
CA THR A 544 -22.11 4.72 19.62
C THR A 544 -21.21 4.26 18.48
N TYR A 545 -20.16 3.52 18.84
CA TYR A 545 -19.22 2.89 17.91
C TYR A 545 -19.23 1.36 18.08
N TRP A 546 -18.45 0.67 17.25
CA TRP A 546 -18.27 -0.79 17.34
C TRP A 546 -17.96 -1.27 18.77
N THR A 547 -17.07 -0.57 19.49
CA THR A 547 -16.71 -0.90 20.89
C THR A 547 -17.82 -0.70 21.91
N ASP A 548 -18.87 0.03 21.55
CA ASP A 548 -20.07 0.17 22.37
C ASP A 548 -21.08 -0.94 22.05
N GLY A 549 -20.81 -1.78 21.05
CA GLY A 549 -21.68 -2.85 20.59
C GLY A 549 -22.56 -2.47 19.40
N ASP A 550 -22.21 -1.42 18.64
CA ASP A 550 -22.89 -1.04 17.39
C ASP A 550 -22.17 -1.65 16.17
N PHE A 551 -22.39 -2.93 15.94
CA PHE A 551 -21.76 -3.69 14.85
C PHE A 551 -22.35 -3.38 13.47
N SER A 552 -23.49 -2.68 13.43
CA SER A 552 -24.13 -2.23 12.18
C SER A 552 -23.76 -0.80 11.79
N GLU A 553 -23.00 -0.10 12.65
CA GLU A 553 -22.47 1.25 12.44
C GLU A 553 -23.55 2.29 12.12
N ASN A 554 -24.76 2.10 12.65
CA ASN A 554 -25.87 3.01 12.42
C ASN A 554 -25.91 4.17 13.43
N GLY A 555 -24.98 4.18 14.38
CA GLY A 555 -24.86 5.13 15.48
C GLY A 555 -25.77 4.82 16.67
N VAL A 556 -26.39 3.64 16.72
CA VAL A 556 -27.31 3.19 17.77
C VAL A 556 -27.20 1.69 18.03
N VAL A 557 -26.84 1.32 19.26
CA VAL A 557 -26.85 -0.09 19.71
C VAL A 557 -28.28 -0.60 19.87
N ASN A 558 -28.69 -1.55 19.04
CA ASN A 558 -30.05 -2.09 19.03
C ASN A 558 -30.12 -3.58 18.65
N ILE A 559 -31.31 -4.06 18.30
CA ILE A 559 -31.56 -5.46 17.96
C ILE A 559 -30.78 -5.96 16.75
N THR A 560 -30.42 -5.05 15.84
CA THR A 560 -29.59 -5.35 14.67
C THR A 560 -28.21 -5.82 15.12
N ASP A 561 -27.63 -5.12 16.10
CA ASP A 561 -26.29 -5.43 16.60
C ASP A 561 -26.29 -6.68 17.48
N LEU A 562 -27.32 -6.85 18.32
CA LEU A 562 -27.48 -8.11 19.05
C LEU A 562 -27.65 -9.30 18.10
N GLY A 563 -28.33 -9.12 16.97
CA GLY A 563 -28.44 -10.12 15.91
C GLY A 563 -27.11 -10.44 15.25
N ALA A 564 -26.28 -9.41 14.99
CA ALA A 564 -24.94 -9.59 14.45
C ALA A 564 -24.04 -10.37 15.42
N LEU A 565 -24.06 -10.01 16.71
CA LEU A 565 -23.36 -10.73 17.77
C LEU A 565 -23.80 -12.18 17.88
N ALA A 566 -25.11 -12.43 17.93
CA ALA A 566 -25.65 -13.78 18.04
C ALA A 566 -25.26 -14.67 16.84
N SER A 567 -25.14 -14.08 15.65
CA SER A 567 -24.76 -14.80 14.42
C SER A 567 -23.32 -15.29 14.43
N ASN A 568 -22.46 -14.65 15.23
CA ASN A 568 -21.06 -15.02 15.38
C ASN A 568 -20.72 -15.55 16.77
N TRP A 569 -21.72 -15.89 17.60
CA TRP A 569 -21.48 -16.38 18.95
C TRP A 569 -20.53 -17.58 18.96
N GLN A 570 -19.52 -17.55 19.83
CA GLN A 570 -18.42 -18.51 19.90
C GLN A 570 -17.44 -18.51 18.71
N HIS A 571 -17.47 -17.49 17.86
CA HIS A 571 -16.35 -17.25 16.95
C HIS A 571 -15.04 -17.14 17.74
N GLY A 572 -13.93 -17.63 17.18
CA GLY A 572 -12.60 -17.58 17.82
C GLY A 572 -12.38 -18.59 18.95
N VAL A 573 -13.42 -19.30 19.39
CA VAL A 573 -13.28 -20.35 20.41
C VAL A 573 -12.75 -21.63 19.77
N GLY A 574 -11.42 -21.79 19.77
CA GLY A 574 -10.74 -22.97 19.24
C GLY A 574 -10.90 -24.23 20.10
N GLY A 575 -11.82 -25.10 19.69
CA GLY A 575 -11.90 -26.50 20.08
C GLY A 575 -12.55 -27.30 18.95
N SER A 576 -11.98 -28.45 18.59
CA SER A 576 -12.51 -29.36 17.56
C SER A 576 -13.96 -29.74 17.86
N ILE A 577 -14.93 -29.13 17.17
CA ILE A 577 -16.31 -29.60 17.19
C ILE A 577 -16.39 -30.82 16.27
N GLN A 578 -16.20 -31.97 16.88
CA GLN A 578 -16.73 -33.24 16.42
C GLN A 578 -18.22 -33.01 16.09
N THR A 579 -18.59 -33.18 14.82
CA THR A 579 -19.98 -33.06 14.38
C THR A 579 -20.86 -33.94 15.26
N VAL A 580 -21.77 -33.32 16.02
CA VAL A 580 -22.82 -34.02 16.75
C VAL A 580 -23.74 -34.64 15.70
N PRO A 581 -23.89 -35.98 15.62
CA PRO A 581 -24.82 -36.56 14.68
C PRO A 581 -26.24 -36.16 15.06
N GLU A 582 -27.02 -35.67 14.10
CA GLU A 582 -28.42 -35.32 14.30
C GLU A 582 -29.23 -36.50 14.89
N PRO A 583 -30.21 -36.25 15.77
CA PRO A 583 -31.13 -37.30 16.21
C PRO A 583 -31.97 -37.76 15.02
N ALA A 584 -31.87 -39.05 14.69
CA ALA A 584 -32.59 -39.69 13.60
C ALA A 584 -34.10 -39.44 13.70
N VAL A 585 -34.64 -38.64 12.78
CA VAL A 585 -36.08 -38.56 12.50
C VAL A 585 -36.32 -39.30 11.18
N THR A 586 -36.31 -40.64 11.24
CA THR A 586 -36.80 -41.47 10.13
C THR A 586 -38.22 -41.92 10.45
N TRP A 587 -39.11 -41.57 9.53
CA TRP A 587 -40.55 -41.70 9.61
C TRP A 587 -41.09 -43.12 9.86
N LEU A 588 -41.98 -43.20 10.84
CA LEU A 588 -43.07 -44.17 10.98
C LEU A 588 -44.05 -44.04 9.80
N VAL A 589 -43.84 -44.79 8.71
CA VAL A 589 -44.91 -45.09 7.73
C VAL A 589 -44.67 -46.47 7.10
N VAL A 590 -44.92 -47.57 7.83
CA VAL A 590 -45.46 -48.83 7.25
C VAL A 590 -46.11 -49.64 8.38
N PHE A 591 -47.27 -49.25 8.87
CA PHE A 591 -48.21 -50.17 9.52
C PHE A 591 -49.59 -49.53 9.49
N GLY A 592 -50.40 -49.84 8.48
CA GLY A 592 -51.75 -49.29 8.46
C GLY A 592 -52.60 -49.45 7.21
N VAL A 593 -52.37 -50.42 6.32
CA VAL A 593 -53.43 -50.87 5.39
C VAL A 593 -53.21 -52.34 5.06
N GLY A 594 -54.19 -53.22 5.38
CA GLY A 594 -54.26 -54.53 4.73
C GLY A 594 -54.69 -55.75 5.55
N MET A 595 -55.24 -55.62 6.76
CA MET A 595 -56.13 -56.68 7.29
C MET A 595 -57.54 -56.39 6.77
N LEU A 596 -57.94 -57.04 5.68
CA LEU A 596 -59.32 -57.44 5.33
C LEU A 596 -59.35 -58.04 3.91
N ALA A 597 -59.00 -59.32 3.79
CA ALA A 597 -59.60 -60.25 2.83
C ALA A 597 -59.05 -61.65 3.13
N GLY A 598 -59.87 -62.47 3.79
CA GLY A 598 -59.54 -63.83 4.12
C GLY A 598 -59.70 -64.81 2.96
N ILE A 599 -59.36 -66.05 3.31
CA ILE A 599 -59.94 -67.32 2.82
C ILE A 599 -59.14 -68.07 1.72
N ARG A 600 -58.36 -69.02 2.24
CA ARG A 600 -58.25 -70.46 1.88
C ARG A 600 -57.44 -70.94 0.65
N ARG A 601 -56.54 -71.87 1.03
CA ARG A 601 -56.21 -73.20 0.48
C ARG A 601 -55.33 -73.28 -0.77
N GLY A 602 -54.23 -74.02 -0.66
CA GLY A 602 -53.58 -74.63 -1.81
C GLY A 602 -52.13 -75.06 -1.63
N ARG A 603 -51.93 -76.14 -0.88
CA ARG A 603 -50.73 -77.00 -0.81
C ARG A 603 -50.15 -77.30 -2.21
N TRP A 604 -48.84 -77.10 -2.45
CA TRP A 604 -47.91 -78.14 -2.96
C TRP A 604 -46.47 -77.64 -3.18
N THR A 605 -45.56 -78.57 -2.91
CA THR A 605 -44.11 -78.57 -2.98
C THR A 605 -43.52 -78.48 -4.41
N ARG A 606 -42.33 -77.89 -4.57
CA ARG A 606 -41.16 -78.59 -5.16
C ARG A 606 -39.83 -77.81 -5.02
N ARG A 607 -38.78 -78.62 -4.83
CA ARG A 607 -37.35 -78.34 -4.72
C ARG A 607 -36.74 -77.68 -5.97
N GLY A 608 -35.62 -76.97 -5.75
CA GLY A 608 -34.32 -77.37 -6.31
C GLY A 608 -33.67 -76.35 -7.25
N GLY A 609 -32.45 -75.95 -6.90
CA GLY A 609 -31.54 -75.17 -7.75
C GLY A 609 -30.88 -74.05 -6.97
#